data_AF-A0A354M0R8-F1
#
_entry.id   AF-A0A354M0R8-F1
#
_cell.length_a   1.000
_cell.length_b   1.000
_cell.length_c   1.000
_cell.angle_alpha   90.00
_cell.angle_beta   90.00
_cell.angle_gamma   90.00
#
_symmetry.space_group_name_H-M   'P 1'
#
loop_
_entity.id
_entity.type
_entity.pdbx_description
1 polymer ?
#
loop_
_entity_poly.entity_id
_entity_poly.type
_entity_poly.pdbx_seq_one_letter_code
_entity_poly.pdbx_strand_id
1 'polypeptide(L)'
;EGEDLFLLDKLEADEWFDGNRLQKRLQEAILKLPEKQRLVFNMRYFDDMKYEEMSHILGTSVGALKASYHHAVRKVEEYLTSDD
;
A
#
# COMPACT_ATOMS: atom_id res chain seq x y z
N GLU A 1 -13.56 0.43 9.72
CA GLU A 1 -12.17 0.82 10.05
C GLU A 1 -11.48 -0.27 10.85
N GLY A 2 -11.23 -1.42 10.21
CA GLY A 2 -10.61 -2.58 10.87
C GLY A 2 -9.87 -3.52 9.91
N GLU A 3 -9.92 -3.26 8.60
CA GLU A 3 -9.26 -4.08 7.57
C GLU A 3 -7.79 -3.64 7.35
N ASP A 4 -7.46 -2.35 7.53
CA ASP A 4 -6.10 -1.82 7.31
C ASP A 4 -5.06 -2.40 8.29
N LEU A 5 -5.45 -2.75 9.52
CA LEU A 5 -4.55 -3.33 10.54
C LEU A 5 -4.29 -4.83 10.30
N PHE A 6 -5.24 -5.53 9.69
CA PHE A 6 -5.16 -6.97 9.47
C PHE A 6 -4.14 -7.35 8.38
N LEU A 7 -3.88 -6.43 7.46
CA LEU A 7 -2.99 -6.67 6.33
C LEU A 7 -1.50 -6.54 6.71
N LEU A 8 -1.17 -5.60 7.61
CA LEU A 8 0.18 -5.45 8.16
C LEU A 8 0.59 -6.71 8.95
N ASP A 9 -0.31 -7.21 9.78
CA ASP A 9 -0.10 -8.39 10.61
C ASP A 9 0.12 -9.67 9.77
N LYS A 10 -0.59 -9.79 8.63
CA LYS A 10 -0.40 -10.89 7.69
C LYS A 10 0.93 -10.85 6.94
N LEU A 11 1.45 -9.66 6.62
CA LEU A 11 2.72 -9.52 5.93
C LEU A 11 3.91 -9.89 6.82
N GLU A 12 3.80 -9.67 8.14
CA GLU A 12 4.83 -10.04 9.12
C GLU A 12 4.82 -11.55 9.47
N ALA A 13 3.69 -12.25 9.29
CA ALA A 13 3.48 -13.62 9.76
C ALA A 13 3.96 -14.73 8.80
N ASP A 14 4.48 -14.42 7.61
CA ASP A 14 4.91 -15.45 6.66
C ASP A 14 6.28 -16.05 7.06
N GLU A 15 6.30 -17.34 7.39
CA GLU A 15 7.38 -18.09 8.07
C GLU A 15 8.67 -18.31 7.23
N TRP A 16 8.82 -17.60 6.10
CA TRP A 16 10.04 -17.55 5.29
C TRP A 16 10.52 -16.11 5.05
N PHE A 17 10.60 -15.33 6.13
CA PHE A 17 10.93 -13.90 6.10
C PHE A 17 12.41 -13.65 5.83
N ASP A 18 12.86 -13.81 4.58
CA ASP A 18 14.06 -13.09 4.11
C ASP A 18 13.65 -11.63 3.88
N GLY A 19 13.80 -10.81 4.92
CA GLY A 19 13.41 -9.40 4.90
C GLY A 19 14.00 -8.63 3.72
N ASN A 20 15.15 -9.03 3.18
CA ASN A 20 15.73 -8.40 2.00
C ASN A 20 14.95 -8.75 0.72
N ARG A 21 14.51 -10.01 0.57
CA ARG A 21 13.73 -10.45 -0.60
C ARG A 21 12.32 -9.87 -0.55
N LEU A 22 11.66 -9.88 0.61
CA LEU A 22 10.33 -9.30 0.76
C LEU A 22 10.34 -7.79 0.51
N GLN A 23 11.31 -7.06 1.11
CA GLN A 23 11.46 -5.62 0.89
C GLN A 23 11.65 -5.32 -0.60
N LYS A 24 12.47 -6.12 -1.31
CA LYS A 24 12.67 -5.96 -2.75
C LYS A 24 11.37 -6.19 -3.54
N ARG A 25 10.64 -7.27 -3.26
CA ARG A 25 9.35 -7.56 -3.92
C ARG A 25 8.32 -6.47 -3.64
N LEU A 26 8.25 -5.93 -2.43
CA LEU A 26 7.37 -4.83 -2.08
C LEU A 26 7.68 -3.58 -2.93
N GLN A 27 8.96 -3.22 -3.07
CA GLN A 27 9.37 -2.09 -3.91
C GLN A 27 9.01 -2.33 -5.39
N GLU A 28 9.23 -3.53 -5.91
CA GLU A 28 8.80 -3.90 -7.27
C GLU A 28 7.28 -3.79 -7.44
N ALA A 29 6.49 -4.22 -6.45
CA ALA A 29 5.04 -4.12 -6.46
C ALA A 29 4.58 -2.65 -6.56
N ILE A 30 5.17 -1.80 -5.72
CA ILE A 30 4.87 -0.36 -5.67
C ILE A 30 5.21 0.31 -7.01
N LEU A 31 6.33 -0.08 -7.64
CA LEU A 31 6.73 0.41 -8.96
C LEU A 31 5.78 -0.04 -10.10
N LYS A 32 5.00 -1.10 -9.90
CA LYS A 32 3.97 -1.56 -10.86
C LYS A 32 2.63 -0.84 -10.70
N LEU A 33 2.43 -0.11 -9.59
CA LEU A 33 1.22 0.66 -9.39
C LEU A 33 1.10 1.81 -10.40
N PRO A 34 -0.13 2.13 -10.87
CA PRO A 34 -0.42 3.40 -11.52
C PRO A 34 0.01 4.58 -10.65
N GLU A 35 0.44 5.66 -11.27
CA GLU A 35 1.03 6.83 -10.60
C GLU A 35 0.22 7.34 -9.41
N LYS A 36 -1.09 7.55 -9.59
CA LYS A 36 -1.99 8.01 -8.51
C LYS A 36 -2.12 7.01 -7.36
N GLN A 37 -2.10 5.71 -7.66
CA GLN A 37 -2.17 4.66 -6.65
C GLN A 37 -0.84 4.59 -5.88
N ARG A 38 0.29 4.67 -6.57
CA ARG A 38 1.62 4.72 -5.98
C ARG A 38 1.81 5.91 -5.05
N LEU A 39 1.41 7.11 -5.50
CA LEU A 39 1.53 8.33 -4.72
C LEU A 39 0.75 8.21 -3.40
N VAL A 40 -0.53 7.85 -3.49
CA VAL A 40 -1.39 7.70 -2.30
C VAL A 40 -0.88 6.57 -1.39
N PHE A 41 -0.39 5.47 -1.97
CA PHE A 41 0.22 4.39 -1.19
C PHE A 41 1.45 4.89 -0.42
N ASN A 42 2.35 5.62 -1.07
CA ASN A 42 3.56 6.11 -0.40
C ASN A 42 3.25 7.10 0.73
N MET A 43 2.38 8.08 0.45
CA MET A 43 1.97 9.07 1.44
C MET A 43 1.30 8.42 2.65
N ARG A 44 0.48 7.39 2.44
CA ARG A 44 -0.23 6.73 3.54
C ARG A 44 0.64 5.73 4.29
N TYR A 45 1.47 4.95 3.60
CA TYR A 45 2.20 3.82 4.17
C TYR A 45 3.59 4.19 4.69
N PHE A 46 4.36 4.97 3.92
CA PHE A 46 5.71 5.38 4.32
C PHE A 46 5.72 6.68 5.11
N ASP A 47 4.89 7.64 4.71
CA ASP A 47 4.85 8.95 5.37
C ASP A 47 3.79 9.02 6.50
N ASP A 48 3.02 7.94 6.71
CA ASP A 48 1.90 7.83 7.68
C ASP A 48 0.92 9.02 7.65
N MET A 49 0.74 9.62 6.46
CA MET A 49 -0.06 10.83 6.29
C MET A 49 -1.56 10.53 6.37
N LYS A 50 -2.31 11.41 7.05
CA LYS A 50 -3.77 11.27 7.16
C LYS A 50 -4.45 11.62 5.83
N TYR A 51 -5.62 11.01 5.59
CA TYR A 51 -6.38 11.25 4.35
C TYR A 51 -6.83 12.70 4.21
N GLU A 52 -7.12 13.37 5.32
CA GLU A 52 -7.50 14.78 5.36
C GLU A 52 -6.34 15.65 4.88
N GLU A 53 -5.12 15.40 5.35
CA GLU A 53 -3.91 16.11 4.95
C GLU A 53 -3.59 15.87 3.46
N MET A 54 -3.67 14.61 3.01
CA MET A 54 -3.53 14.27 1.60
C MET A 54 -4.59 14.96 0.72
N SER A 55 -5.82 15.08 1.21
CA SER A 55 -6.93 15.75 0.52
C SER A 55 -6.63 17.23 0.30
N HIS A 56 -6.08 17.91 1.30
CA HIS A 56 -5.63 19.30 1.20
C HIS A 56 -4.48 19.46 0.19
N ILE A 57 -3.51 18.54 0.17
CA ILE A 57 -2.34 18.62 -0.73
C ILE A 57 -2.73 18.32 -2.18
N LEU A 58 -3.54 17.27 -2.40
CA LEU A 58 -3.84 16.74 -3.73
C LEU A 58 -5.11 17.33 -4.36
N GLY A 59 -5.87 18.13 -3.60
CA GLY A 59 -7.08 18.80 -4.09
C GLY A 59 -8.20 17.84 -4.52
N THR A 60 -8.27 16.65 -3.90
CA THR A 60 -9.27 15.61 -4.19
C THR A 60 -9.97 15.17 -2.91
N SER A 61 -11.12 14.50 -3.02
CA SER A 61 -11.87 14.04 -1.85
C SER A 61 -11.15 12.91 -1.09
N VAL A 62 -11.35 12.87 0.23
CA VAL A 62 -10.93 11.76 1.09
C VAL A 62 -11.44 10.41 0.58
N GLY A 63 -12.68 10.36 0.08
CA GLY A 63 -13.25 9.14 -0.49
C GLY A 63 -12.48 8.62 -1.71
N ALA A 64 -12.07 9.53 -2.61
CA ALA A 64 -11.26 9.16 -3.77
C ALA A 64 -9.86 8.65 -3.36
N LEU A 65 -9.27 9.24 -2.32
CA LEU A 65 -7.98 8.80 -1.78
C LEU A 65 -8.09 7.42 -1.14
N LYS A 66 -9.10 7.16 -0.31
CA LYS A 66 -9.37 5.85 0.29
C LYS A 66 -9.55 4.77 -0.78
N ALA A 67 -10.32 5.06 -1.83
CA ALA A 67 -10.51 4.14 -2.94
C ALA A 67 -9.18 3.88 -3.69
N SER A 68 -8.40 4.93 -3.96
CA SER A 68 -7.09 4.81 -4.60
C SER A 68 -6.13 3.97 -3.77
N TYR A 69 -6.07 4.20 -2.46
CA TYR A 69 -5.24 3.44 -1.53
C TYR A 69 -5.64 1.97 -1.47
N HIS A 70 -6.93 1.67 -1.31
CA HIS A 70 -7.43 0.30 -1.28
C HIS A 70 -7.07 -0.46 -2.57
N HIS A 71 -7.21 0.18 -3.73
CA HIS A 71 -6.77 -0.44 -5.00
C HIS A 71 -5.25 -0.63 -5.08
N ALA A 72 -4.46 0.28 -4.52
CA ALA A 72 -3.01 0.15 -4.46
C ALA A 72 -2.61 -1.04 -3.59
N VAL A 73 -3.15 -1.13 -2.39
CA VAL A 73 -2.92 -2.20 -1.42
C VAL A 73 -3.24 -3.56 -2.02
N ARG A 74 -4.44 -3.72 -2.61
CA ARG A 74 -4.83 -5.00 -3.22
C ARG A 74 -3.88 -5.45 -4.32
N LYS A 75 -3.39 -4.53 -5.16
CA LYS A 75 -2.42 -4.86 -6.22
C LYS A 75 -1.05 -5.23 -5.67
N VAL A 76 -0.62 -4.58 -4.58
CA VAL A 76 0.61 -4.94 -3.89
C VAL A 76 0.48 -6.34 -3.29
N GLU A 77 -0.64 -6.62 -2.61
CA GLU A 77 -0.95 -7.94 -2.06
C GLU A 77 -0.98 -9.03 -3.15
N GLU A 78 -1.72 -8.80 -4.24
CA GLU A 78 -1.76 -9.69 -5.41
C GLU A 78 -0.36 -9.98 -5.95
N TYR A 79 0.56 -9.00 -5.97
CA TYR A 79 1.93 -9.19 -6.44
C TYR A 79 2.83 -9.97 -5.48
N LEU A 80 2.63 -9.77 -4.17
CA LEU A 80 3.40 -10.45 -3.14
C LEU A 80 2.95 -11.91 -2.97
N THR A 81 1.65 -12.15 -3.14
CA THR A 81 1.02 -13.47 -3.02
C THR A 81 0.92 -14.23 -4.34
N SER A 82 1.17 -13.60 -5.49
CA SER A 82 1.36 -14.33 -6.73
C SER A 82 2.63 -15.18 -6.60
N ASP A 83 2.43 -16.49 -6.53
CA ASP A 83 3.48 -17.50 -6.66
C ASP A 83 4.21 -17.29 -8.01
N ASP A 84 5.55 -17.24 -7.96
CA ASP A 84 6.37 -17.68 -9.11
C ASP A 84 6.39 -19.22 -9.12
#